data_AF-A0AAD7K415-F1
#
_entry.id   AF-A0AAD7K415-F1
#
_cell.length_a   1.000
_cell.length_b   1.000
_cell.length_c   1.000
_cell.angle_alpha   90.00
_cell.angle_beta   90.00
_cell.angle_gamma   90.00
#
_symmetry.space_group_name_H-M   'P 1'
#
loop_
_entity.id
_entity.type
_entity.pdbx_description
1 polymer ?
#
loop_
_entity_poly.entity_id
_entity_poly.type
_entity_poly.pdbx_seq_one_letter_code
_entity_poly.pdbx_strand_id
1 'polypeptide(L)'
;NSFGLFREYPTMPTYNPDEVLTTEEMSDIPGGTRSNTATLPSHLTPFEPVDSTPPSPGAIPGPETSKFPSTSTNTAPFKNWSTWALMDWQWTGSQTKSVEQMEKLVDVLQDPRFSKEDVMDFDVKQETAKFDQHLAAGATTVRDGWKSASVDISIPDGKTHESEADAPVFAVPGLFYRPLVEVIKGAIRDVGDRCFHYTPFKQFWKPGLDEPTQRVYDEIYSSEVMVEAHTALQNQPPEPGCTLERVVLSLMFWSDSTHLASFGDASLWPLYMFFGNQSKWLRVKPT
;
A
#
# COMPACT_ATOMS: atom_id res chain seq x y z
N ASN A 1 -23.54 -23.04 -7.94
CA ASN A 1 -23.88 -21.67 -8.39
C ASN A 1 -25.36 -21.40 -8.14
N SER A 2 -25.71 -21.05 -6.90
CA SER A 2 -27.08 -20.72 -6.50
C SER A 2 -27.54 -19.33 -6.96
N PHE A 3 -26.60 -18.47 -7.38
CA PHE A 3 -26.86 -17.08 -7.74
C PHE A 3 -26.93 -16.83 -9.26
N GLY A 4 -26.77 -17.87 -10.07
CA GLY A 4 -26.87 -17.77 -11.53
C GLY A 4 -25.70 -17.05 -12.21
N LEU A 5 -24.57 -16.84 -11.51
CA LEU A 5 -23.39 -16.15 -12.06
C LEU A 5 -22.41 -17.12 -12.73
N PHE A 6 -22.06 -16.91 -13.98
CA PHE A 6 -21.10 -17.75 -14.69
C PHE A 6 -20.12 -16.93 -15.52
N ARG A 7 -19.01 -17.56 -15.88
CA ARG A 7 -17.91 -16.95 -16.64
C ARG A 7 -17.78 -17.63 -17.98
N GLU A 8 -17.56 -16.83 -19.00
CA GLU A 8 -17.17 -17.26 -20.34
C GLU A 8 -15.71 -16.84 -20.55
N TYR A 9 -14.82 -17.82 -20.68
CA TYR A 9 -13.40 -17.58 -20.93
C TYR A 9 -13.08 -17.78 -22.43
N PRO A 10 -12.13 -17.00 -22.99
CA PRO A 10 -11.65 -17.23 -24.36
C PRO A 10 -10.84 -18.54 -24.49
N THR A 11 -10.15 -18.92 -23.42
CA THR A 11 -9.34 -20.14 -23.29
C THR A 11 -9.49 -20.69 -21.88
N MET A 12 -9.20 -21.97 -21.67
CA MET A 12 -9.25 -22.55 -20.32
C MET A 12 -8.17 -21.88 -19.44
N PRO A 13 -8.55 -21.27 -18.29
CA PRO A 13 -7.58 -20.61 -17.43
C PRO A 13 -6.62 -21.63 -16.82
N THR A 14 -5.33 -21.28 -16.79
CA THR A 14 -4.28 -22.05 -16.09
C THR A 14 -4.34 -21.82 -14.58
N TYR A 15 -4.89 -20.68 -14.17
CA TYR A 15 -5.00 -20.24 -12.79
C TYR A 15 -6.27 -19.40 -12.59
N ASN A 16 -6.96 -19.63 -11.48
CA ASN A 16 -8.12 -18.84 -11.06
C ASN A 16 -7.95 -18.46 -9.57
N PRO A 17 -7.66 -17.19 -9.25
CA PRO A 17 -7.40 -16.78 -7.87
C PRO A 17 -8.62 -16.98 -6.96
N ASP A 18 -9.84 -16.98 -7.50
CA ASP A 18 -11.06 -17.09 -6.70
C ASP A 18 -11.34 -18.53 -6.23
N GLU A 19 -10.61 -19.53 -6.74
CA GLU A 19 -10.68 -20.91 -6.22
C GLU A 19 -9.95 -21.05 -4.88
N VAL A 20 -9.01 -20.15 -4.59
CA VAL A 20 -8.19 -20.16 -3.39
C VAL A 20 -8.80 -19.27 -2.30
N LEU A 21 -9.67 -18.32 -2.68
CA LEU A 21 -10.33 -17.41 -1.74
C LEU A 21 -11.44 -18.13 -0.96
N THR A 22 -11.32 -18.13 0.35
CA THR A 22 -12.35 -18.63 1.26
C THR A 22 -13.44 -17.58 1.50
N THR A 23 -14.64 -18.03 1.85
CA THR A 23 -15.73 -17.11 2.25
C THR A 23 -15.39 -16.28 3.48
N GLU A 24 -14.50 -16.79 4.33
CA GLU A 24 -13.97 -16.10 5.52
C GLU A 24 -13.03 -14.95 5.11
N GLU A 25 -12.18 -15.14 4.09
CA GLU A 25 -11.31 -14.08 3.54
C GLU A 25 -12.10 -12.99 2.80
N MET A 26 -13.27 -13.33 2.27
CA MET A 26 -14.21 -12.39 1.64
C MET A 26 -15.18 -11.73 2.63
N SER A 27 -15.11 -12.07 3.92
CA SER A 27 -16.03 -11.56 4.94
C SER A 27 -15.33 -10.56 5.87
N ASP A 28 -15.95 -9.39 6.04
CA ASP A 28 -15.52 -8.41 7.05
C ASP A 28 -16.15 -8.68 8.43
N ILE A 29 -16.80 -9.83 8.63
CA ILE A 29 -17.44 -10.16 9.91
C ILE A 29 -16.34 -10.45 10.95
N PRO A 30 -16.26 -9.69 12.05
CA PRO A 30 -15.26 -9.90 13.09
C PRO A 30 -15.63 -11.13 13.92
N GLY A 31 -15.07 -12.30 13.60
CA GLY A 31 -15.35 -13.51 14.38
C GLY A 31 -14.50 -14.76 14.13
N GLY A 32 -13.66 -14.80 13.09
CA GLY A 32 -12.79 -15.96 12.80
C GLY A 32 -11.32 -15.68 13.09
N THR A 33 -10.60 -16.67 13.63
CA THR A 33 -9.13 -16.65 13.82
C THR A 33 -8.46 -16.43 12.46
N ARG A 34 -7.99 -15.21 12.19
CA ARG A 34 -7.37 -14.84 10.91
C ARG A 34 -5.97 -15.43 10.79
N SER A 35 -5.70 -16.15 9.70
CA SER A 35 -4.34 -16.35 9.18
C SER A 35 -4.26 -15.56 7.88
N ASN A 36 -3.65 -14.38 7.93
CA ASN A 36 -3.68 -13.41 6.84
C ASN A 36 -2.61 -13.78 5.79
N THR A 37 -3.00 -14.43 4.69
CA THR A 37 -2.11 -14.80 3.58
C THR A 37 -2.20 -13.89 2.36
N ALA A 38 -3.13 -12.92 2.36
CA ALA A 38 -3.44 -12.07 1.20
C ALA A 38 -3.14 -10.57 1.42
N THR A 39 -2.32 -10.23 2.41
CA THR A 39 -1.86 -8.84 2.61
C THR A 39 -0.49 -8.66 1.97
N LEU A 40 -0.32 -7.56 1.24
CA LEU A 40 1.02 -7.03 0.95
C LEU A 40 1.77 -6.93 2.29
N PRO A 41 3.04 -7.38 2.36
CA PRO A 41 3.85 -7.17 3.54
C PRO A 41 3.85 -5.68 3.92
N SER A 42 3.64 -5.37 5.20
CA SER A 42 3.59 -4.01 5.76
C SER A 42 4.85 -3.16 5.53
N HIS A 43 5.92 -3.72 4.95
CA HIS A 43 7.12 -2.99 4.58
C HIS A 43 7.06 -2.32 3.19
N LEU A 44 5.96 -2.48 2.43
CA LEU A 44 5.78 -1.91 1.09
C LEU A 44 4.73 -0.78 1.01
N THR A 45 4.05 -0.44 2.11
CA THR A 45 3.18 0.74 2.19
C THR A 45 3.88 1.83 3.02
N PRO A 46 3.97 3.09 2.55
CA PRO A 46 4.50 4.19 3.37
C PRO A 46 3.63 4.53 4.58
N PHE A 47 2.43 3.96 4.64
CA PHE A 47 1.44 4.16 5.69
C PHE A 47 1.06 2.80 6.24
N GLU A 48 1.34 2.58 7.52
CA GLU A 48 0.82 1.43 8.25
C GLU A 48 -0.70 1.56 8.41
N PRO A 49 -1.44 0.45 8.32
CA PRO A 49 -2.79 0.33 8.83
C PRO A 49 -2.94 0.82 10.27
N VAL A 50 -3.73 1.86 10.48
CA VAL A 50 -4.26 2.10 11.83
C VAL A 50 -5.53 1.28 11.94
N ASP A 51 -5.43 0.15 12.65
CA ASP A 51 -6.55 -0.71 13.02
C ASP A 51 -7.58 0.12 13.80
N SER A 52 -8.58 0.62 13.08
CA SER A 52 -9.53 1.62 13.58
C SER A 52 -10.85 0.95 13.93
N THR A 53 -10.83 0.18 15.02
CA THR A 53 -12.06 -0.02 15.80
C THR A 53 -12.38 1.27 16.53
N PRO A 54 -13.57 1.88 16.37
CA PRO A 54 -13.95 3.04 17.17
C PRO A 54 -14.55 2.58 18.51
N PRO A 55 -14.05 3.04 19.67
CA PRO A 55 -14.86 3.09 20.88
C PRO A 55 -15.27 4.53 21.23
N SER A 56 -16.40 4.59 21.94
CA SER A 56 -17.22 5.75 22.31
C SER A 56 -16.50 6.96 22.94
N PRO A 57 -17.14 8.15 22.89
CA PRO A 57 -16.53 9.42 23.30
C PRO A 57 -16.39 9.51 24.82
N GLY A 58 -15.15 9.50 25.30
CA GLY A 58 -14.79 9.78 26.69
C GLY A 58 -13.66 10.81 26.76
N ALA A 59 -14.04 12.07 27.02
CA ALA A 59 -13.26 13.21 27.48
C ALA A 59 -11.80 13.39 26.99
N ILE A 60 -11.59 14.45 26.20
CA ILE A 60 -10.28 15.04 25.89
C ILE A 60 -9.77 15.82 27.12
N PRO A 61 -8.53 15.59 27.59
CA PRO A 61 -7.72 16.64 28.19
C PRO A 61 -6.71 17.17 27.16
N GLY A 62 -6.50 18.49 27.16
CA GLY A 62 -5.63 19.21 26.23
C GLY A 62 -4.14 18.91 26.38
N PRO A 63 -3.27 19.68 25.70
CA PRO A 63 -1.85 19.37 25.55
C PRO A 63 -1.10 19.69 26.84
N GLU A 64 -1.01 18.72 27.74
CA GLU A 64 -0.05 18.78 28.84
C GLU A 64 1.31 18.29 28.33
N THR A 65 2.31 19.16 28.45
CA THR A 65 3.72 18.81 28.44
C THR A 65 4.03 17.96 29.68
N SER A 66 3.57 16.70 29.69
CA SER A 66 3.71 15.84 30.86
C SER A 66 5.15 15.35 30.99
N LYS A 67 5.94 16.01 31.85
CA LYS A 67 7.04 15.32 32.52
C LYS A 67 6.42 14.16 33.30
N PHE A 68 7.04 12.97 33.24
CA PHE A 68 6.61 11.79 34.00
C PHE A 68 6.30 12.18 35.45
N PRO A 69 5.14 11.78 36.02
CA PRO A 69 4.80 12.12 37.39
C PRO A 69 5.79 11.45 38.35
N SER A 70 6.69 12.25 38.92
CA SER A 70 7.87 11.78 39.67
C SER A 70 7.58 11.07 41.00
N THR A 71 6.32 10.81 41.38
CA THR A 71 5.96 10.39 42.75
C THR A 71 4.70 9.49 42.89
N SER A 72 4.24 8.81 41.83
CA SER A 72 3.18 7.78 41.99
C SER A 72 3.74 6.54 42.70
N THR A 73 3.31 6.29 43.94
CA THR A 73 3.68 5.10 44.74
C THR A 73 2.73 3.93 44.57
N ASN A 74 1.61 4.12 43.87
CA ASN A 74 0.63 3.07 43.64
C ASN A 74 0.94 2.36 42.32
N THR A 75 1.64 1.23 42.42
CA THR A 75 2.00 0.40 41.26
C THR A 75 0.93 -0.65 40.94
N ALA A 76 -0.14 -0.77 41.74
CA ALA A 76 -1.19 -1.76 41.50
C ALA A 76 -1.88 -1.46 40.16
N PRO A 77 -2.18 -2.49 39.33
CA PRO A 77 -2.11 -3.94 39.59
C PRO A 77 -0.73 -4.59 39.35
N PHE A 78 0.32 -3.84 39.04
CA PHE A 78 1.62 -4.37 38.64
C PHE A 78 2.58 -4.63 39.80
N LYS A 79 3.48 -5.61 39.60
CA LYS A 79 4.39 -6.15 40.62
C LYS A 79 5.50 -5.18 41.06
N ASN A 80 5.92 -4.28 40.17
CA ASN A 80 7.00 -3.35 40.43
C ASN A 80 6.78 -2.04 39.66
N TRP A 81 7.55 -1.02 40.04
CA TRP A 81 7.44 0.32 39.45
C TRP A 81 7.79 0.34 37.96
N SER A 82 8.80 -0.42 37.52
CA SER A 82 9.22 -0.43 36.11
C SER A 82 8.13 -0.97 35.18
N THR A 83 7.45 -2.05 35.59
CA THR A 83 6.31 -2.59 34.86
C THR A 83 5.14 -1.61 34.84
N TRP A 84 4.86 -0.95 35.97
CA TRP A 84 3.83 0.10 36.01
C TRP A 84 4.17 1.27 35.08
N ALA A 85 5.40 1.78 35.10
CA ALA A 85 5.82 2.93 34.29
C ALA A 85 5.79 2.63 32.77
N LEU A 86 6.17 1.42 32.36
CA LEU A 86 6.04 0.99 30.96
C LEU A 86 4.58 0.89 30.53
N MET A 87 3.71 0.33 31.38
CA MET A 87 2.27 0.20 31.07
C MET A 87 1.56 1.55 31.07
N ASP A 88 1.95 2.46 31.98
CA ASP A 88 1.48 3.84 31.99
C ASP A 88 1.87 4.55 30.69
N TRP A 89 3.13 4.46 30.25
CA TRP A 89 3.59 5.01 28.96
C TRP A 89 2.88 4.38 27.74
N GLN A 90 2.57 3.09 27.78
CA GLN A 90 1.83 2.43 26.70
C GLN A 90 0.45 3.07 26.53
N TRP A 91 -0.25 3.26 27.65
CA TRP A 91 -1.66 3.68 27.66
C TRP A 91 -1.86 5.19 27.68
N THR A 92 -0.83 5.99 28.02
CA THR A 92 -0.88 7.46 27.95
C THR A 92 -0.29 8.01 26.65
N GLY A 93 -0.91 9.04 26.08
CA GLY A 93 -0.48 9.69 24.83
C GLY A 93 -1.28 9.23 23.61
N SER A 94 -0.63 9.16 22.44
CA SER A 94 -1.28 8.75 21.19
C SER A 94 -1.81 7.31 21.27
N GLN A 95 -2.99 7.07 20.67
CA GLN A 95 -3.62 5.75 20.56
C GLN A 95 -2.92 4.80 19.56
N THR A 96 -1.79 5.22 18.99
CA THR A 96 -1.07 4.50 17.93
C THR A 96 0.03 3.56 18.44
N LYS A 97 0.14 3.28 19.74
CA LYS A 97 1.15 2.35 20.26
C LYS A 97 0.62 0.91 20.23
N SER A 98 1.24 0.05 19.43
CA SER A 98 0.89 -1.38 19.38
C SER A 98 1.55 -2.18 20.49
N VAL A 99 1.01 -3.37 20.78
CA VAL A 99 1.60 -4.31 21.76
C VAL A 99 2.95 -4.84 21.27
N GLU A 100 3.08 -5.16 19.98
CA GLU A 100 4.32 -5.66 19.40
C GLU A 100 5.48 -4.65 19.47
N GLN A 101 5.20 -3.36 19.28
CA GLN A 101 6.22 -2.32 19.39
C GLN A 101 6.66 -2.11 20.84
N MET A 102 5.76 -2.32 21.80
CA MET A 102 6.11 -2.31 23.22
C MET A 102 7.04 -3.49 23.57
N GLU A 103 6.76 -4.69 23.06
CA GLU A 103 7.66 -5.84 23.26
C GLU A 103 9.06 -5.57 22.69
N LYS A 104 9.16 -4.99 21.49
CA LYS A 104 10.45 -4.57 20.92
C LYS A 104 11.17 -3.53 21.78
N LEU A 105 10.46 -2.57 22.37
CA LEU A 105 11.06 -1.61 23.30
C LEU A 105 11.62 -2.33 24.54
N VAL A 106 10.87 -3.29 25.09
CA VAL A 106 11.32 -4.11 26.21
C VAL A 106 12.57 -4.92 25.85
N ASP A 107 12.65 -5.46 24.64
CA ASP A 107 13.85 -6.15 24.15
C ASP A 107 15.06 -5.22 24.07
N VAL A 108 14.88 -3.99 23.59
CA VAL A 108 15.94 -2.96 23.58
C VAL A 108 16.43 -2.65 24.99
N LEU A 109 15.54 -2.51 25.95
CA LEU A 109 15.88 -2.24 27.36
C LEU A 109 16.61 -3.42 28.03
N GLN A 110 16.44 -4.64 27.52
CA GLN A 110 17.11 -5.85 28.01
C GLN A 110 18.44 -6.13 27.30
N ASP A 111 18.74 -5.45 26.19
CA ASP A 111 19.97 -5.67 25.43
C ASP A 111 21.20 -5.29 26.27
N PRO A 112 22.25 -6.13 26.36
CA PRO A 112 23.46 -5.82 27.15
C PRO A 112 24.20 -4.56 26.70
N ARG A 113 23.96 -4.08 25.47
CA ARG A 113 24.54 -2.84 24.93
C ARG A 113 23.75 -1.61 25.35
N PHE A 114 22.53 -1.78 25.87
CA PHE A 114 21.71 -0.67 26.34
C PHE A 114 22.27 -0.12 27.65
N SER A 115 22.59 1.17 27.63
CA SER A 115 23.09 1.92 28.77
C SER A 115 22.11 3.06 29.05
N LYS A 116 21.71 3.20 30.33
CA LYS A 116 20.79 4.27 30.73
C LYS A 116 21.46 5.63 30.59
N GLU A 117 22.76 5.70 30.84
CA GLU A 117 23.58 6.89 30.78
C GLU A 117 23.58 7.49 29.37
N ASP A 118 23.54 6.63 28.34
CA ASP A 118 23.57 7.03 26.93
C ASP A 118 22.26 7.71 26.49
N VAL A 119 21.16 7.47 27.22
CA VAL A 119 19.83 8.01 26.89
C VAL A 119 19.38 9.18 27.78
N MET A 120 20.21 9.65 28.70
CA MET A 120 19.83 10.75 29.61
C MET A 120 19.67 12.09 28.87
N ASP A 121 20.54 12.37 27.89
CA ASP A 121 20.49 13.57 27.04
C ASP A 121 19.88 13.26 25.66
N PHE A 122 19.15 12.15 25.55
CA PHE A 122 18.56 11.71 24.29
C PHE A 122 17.44 12.66 23.85
N ASP A 123 17.73 13.44 22.80
CA ASP A 123 16.74 14.23 22.08
C ASP A 123 16.40 13.54 20.76
N VAL A 124 15.20 12.97 20.69
CA VAL A 124 14.67 12.30 19.50
C VAL A 124 14.80 13.19 18.27
N LYS A 125 14.52 14.50 18.38
CA LYS A 125 14.57 15.40 17.22
C LYS A 125 15.99 15.58 16.70
N GLN A 126 16.96 15.68 17.61
CA GLN A 126 18.36 15.83 17.25
C GLN A 126 18.91 14.55 16.60
N GLU A 127 18.59 13.38 17.15
CA GLU A 127 19.02 12.11 16.58
C GLU A 127 18.34 11.81 15.24
N THR A 128 17.05 12.13 15.08
CA THR A 128 16.38 12.07 13.77
C THR A 128 17.06 12.99 12.76
N ALA A 129 17.37 14.24 13.12
CA ALA A 129 18.05 15.17 12.21
C ALA A 129 19.46 14.68 11.80
N LYS A 130 20.23 14.10 12.72
CA LYS A 130 21.53 13.47 12.41
C LYS A 130 21.36 12.28 11.46
N PHE A 131 20.34 11.46 11.69
CA PHE A 131 20.02 10.32 10.83
C PHE A 131 19.62 10.76 9.42
N ASP A 132 18.76 11.78 9.30
CA ASP A 132 18.37 12.36 8.02
C ASP A 132 19.58 12.94 7.27
N GLN A 133 20.48 13.63 7.97
CA GLN A 133 21.73 14.14 7.39
C GLN A 133 22.65 13.01 6.91
N HIS A 134 22.72 11.91 7.67
CA HIS A 134 23.48 10.72 7.28
C HIS A 134 22.87 10.04 6.04
N LEU A 135 21.54 9.92 5.98
CA LEU A 135 20.82 9.41 4.81
C LEU A 135 21.05 10.30 3.59
N ALA A 136 21.02 11.63 3.75
CA ALA A 136 21.27 12.58 2.67
C ALA A 136 22.73 12.51 2.17
N ALA A 137 23.70 12.32 3.06
CA ALA A 137 25.12 12.18 2.70
C ALA A 137 25.44 10.81 2.05
N GLY A 138 24.70 9.77 2.41
CA GLY A 138 24.80 8.40 1.88
C GLY A 138 23.87 8.12 0.70
N ALA A 139 23.15 9.11 0.17
CA ALA A 139 22.13 8.97 -0.87
C ALA A 139 22.73 8.68 -2.26
N THR A 140 23.44 7.58 -2.41
CA THR A 140 23.67 6.90 -3.69
C THR A 140 22.73 5.70 -3.89
N THR A 141 21.93 5.36 -2.87
CA THR A 141 20.91 4.32 -2.99
C THR A 141 19.63 4.82 -2.34
N VAL A 142 18.79 5.49 -3.12
CA VAL A 142 17.38 5.63 -2.72
C VAL A 142 16.87 4.19 -2.58
N ARG A 143 16.64 3.79 -1.33
CA ARG A 143 16.16 2.44 -0.99
C ARG A 143 14.81 2.22 -1.69
N ASP A 144 14.53 0.98 -2.04
CA ASP A 144 13.29 0.56 -2.73
C ASP A 144 13.14 1.02 -4.20
N GLY A 145 14.24 1.11 -4.96
CA GLY A 145 14.20 1.17 -6.44
C GLY A 145 13.73 2.49 -7.04
N TRP A 146 13.58 3.54 -6.23
CA TRP A 146 13.34 4.91 -6.68
C TRP A 146 14.60 5.50 -7.33
N LYS A 147 14.40 6.29 -8.38
CA LYS A 147 15.43 6.99 -9.15
C LYS A 147 15.09 8.46 -9.23
N SER A 148 16.11 9.32 -9.23
CA SER A 148 15.94 10.75 -9.49
C SER A 148 16.26 11.05 -10.96
N ALA A 149 15.47 11.91 -11.59
CA ALA A 149 15.74 12.48 -12.90
C ALA A 149 15.32 13.95 -12.96
N SER A 150 15.82 14.66 -13.95
CA SER A 150 15.27 15.96 -14.36
C SER A 150 14.42 15.74 -15.60
N VAL A 151 13.24 16.36 -15.66
CA VAL A 151 12.34 16.26 -16.80
C VAL A 151 12.11 17.65 -17.39
N ASP A 152 12.19 17.71 -18.71
CA ASP A 152 11.94 18.91 -19.48
C ASP A 152 10.48 18.91 -19.93
N ILE A 153 9.72 19.93 -19.51
CA ILE A 153 8.30 20.08 -19.83
C ILE A 153 8.13 21.28 -20.75
N SER A 154 7.53 21.08 -21.92
CA SER A 154 7.11 22.18 -22.79
C SER A 154 5.94 22.93 -22.17
N ILE A 155 6.10 24.21 -21.90
CA ILE A 155 5.09 25.06 -21.25
C ILE A 155 4.44 25.98 -22.30
N PRO A 156 3.09 26.08 -22.32
CA PRO A 156 2.43 27.08 -23.15
C PRO A 156 2.73 28.49 -22.64
N ASP A 157 3.37 29.33 -23.47
CA ASP A 157 3.70 30.73 -23.15
C ASP A 157 2.69 31.74 -23.72
N GLY A 158 1.56 31.25 -24.25
CA GLY A 158 0.49 32.07 -24.83
C GLY A 158 0.81 32.62 -26.22
N LYS A 159 1.92 32.22 -26.85
CA LYS A 159 2.24 32.56 -28.24
C LYS A 159 1.93 31.39 -29.17
N THR A 160 1.65 31.71 -30.43
CA THR A 160 1.52 30.70 -31.48
C THR A 160 2.92 30.22 -31.86
N HIS A 161 3.13 28.90 -31.76
CA HIS A 161 4.33 28.22 -32.22
C HIS A 161 3.97 27.31 -33.39
N GLU A 162 4.89 27.13 -34.34
CA GLU A 162 4.70 26.24 -35.48
C GLU A 162 4.75 24.77 -35.06
N SER A 163 5.46 24.45 -33.96
CA SER A 163 5.54 23.11 -33.37
C SER A 163 5.69 23.15 -31.85
N GLU A 164 5.38 22.03 -31.18
CA GLU A 164 5.59 21.87 -29.73
C GLU A 164 7.08 21.94 -29.34
N ALA A 165 8.00 21.65 -30.26
CA ALA A 165 9.45 21.72 -30.03
C ALA A 165 9.95 23.17 -29.92
N ASP A 166 9.21 24.14 -30.47
CA ASP A 166 9.54 25.57 -30.40
C ASP A 166 9.00 26.23 -29.12
N ALA A 167 8.17 25.51 -28.36
CA ALA A 167 7.61 26.00 -27.10
C ALA A 167 8.71 26.11 -26.02
N PRO A 168 8.62 27.09 -25.11
CA PRO A 168 9.55 27.20 -23.99
C PRO A 168 9.57 25.95 -23.12
N VAL A 169 10.77 25.45 -22.86
CA VAL A 169 10.99 24.27 -22.04
C VAL A 169 11.33 24.68 -20.61
N PHE A 170 10.66 24.05 -19.65
CA PHE A 170 10.95 24.20 -18.23
C PHE A 170 11.51 22.90 -17.67
N ALA A 171 12.76 22.96 -17.21
CA ALA A 171 13.40 21.85 -16.54
C ALA A 171 12.88 21.73 -15.10
N VAL A 172 12.30 20.58 -14.77
CA VAL A 172 11.90 20.20 -13.42
C VAL A 172 12.97 19.27 -12.85
N PRO A 173 13.90 19.78 -12.02
CA PRO A 173 14.89 18.94 -11.36
C PRO A 173 14.27 18.15 -10.20
N GLY A 174 14.85 16.99 -9.90
CA GLY A 174 14.53 16.24 -8.68
C GLY A 174 13.23 15.43 -8.74
N LEU A 175 12.78 15.03 -9.94
CA LEU A 175 11.69 14.08 -10.08
C LEU A 175 12.13 12.71 -9.58
N PHE A 176 11.49 12.20 -8.53
CA PHE A 176 11.64 10.82 -8.10
C PHE A 176 10.64 9.92 -8.83
N TYR A 177 11.11 8.84 -9.43
CA TYR A 177 10.27 7.86 -10.12
C TYR A 177 10.78 6.43 -9.89
N ARG A 178 9.88 5.44 -9.99
CA ARG A 178 10.26 4.03 -10.13
C ARG A 178 10.09 3.60 -11.58
N PRO A 179 11.08 2.91 -12.19
CA PRO A 179 10.89 2.34 -13.52
C PRO A 179 9.70 1.39 -13.52
N LEU A 180 8.76 1.62 -14.44
CA LEU A 180 7.51 0.85 -14.51
C LEU A 180 7.75 -0.67 -14.55
N VAL A 181 8.73 -1.10 -15.34
CA VAL A 181 9.11 -2.52 -15.46
C VAL A 181 9.56 -3.11 -14.13
N GLU A 182 10.25 -2.35 -13.28
CA GLU A 182 10.69 -2.83 -11.98
C GLU A 182 9.52 -2.91 -10.98
N VAL A 183 8.55 -2.00 -11.09
CA VAL A 183 7.30 -2.08 -10.31
C VAL A 183 6.49 -3.31 -10.72
N ILE A 184 6.37 -3.58 -12.02
CA ILE A 184 5.69 -4.77 -12.55
C ILE A 184 6.38 -6.05 -12.08
N LYS A 185 7.71 -6.15 -12.21
CA LYS A 185 8.47 -7.31 -11.71
C LYS A 185 8.30 -7.48 -10.21
N GLY A 186 8.30 -6.39 -9.44
CA GLY A 186 8.07 -6.41 -8.01
C GLY A 186 6.71 -7.02 -7.66
N ALA A 187 5.65 -6.55 -8.30
CA ALA A 187 4.29 -7.03 -8.06
C ALA A 187 4.10 -8.52 -8.42
N ILE A 188 4.66 -8.98 -9.53
CA ILE A 188 4.55 -10.39 -9.97
C ILE A 188 5.41 -11.32 -9.11
N ARG A 189 6.54 -10.84 -8.58
CA ARG A 189 7.40 -11.65 -7.69
C ARG A 189 6.83 -11.77 -6.28
N ASP A 190 5.97 -10.83 -5.89
CA ASP A 190 5.39 -10.80 -4.56
C ASP A 190 4.21 -11.77 -4.43
N VAL A 191 3.82 -12.08 -3.20
CA VAL A 191 2.73 -13.01 -2.88
C VAL A 191 1.39 -12.54 -3.48
N GLY A 192 1.24 -11.24 -3.71
CA GLY A 192 0.07 -10.62 -4.36
C GLY A 192 -0.23 -11.12 -5.77
N ASP A 193 0.76 -11.69 -6.48
CA ASP A 193 0.60 -12.37 -7.77
C ASP A 193 -0.51 -13.44 -7.76
N ARG A 194 -0.64 -14.14 -6.63
CA ARG A 194 -1.67 -15.16 -6.44
C ARG A 194 -3.09 -14.60 -6.50
N CYS A 195 -3.27 -13.29 -6.39
CA CYS A 195 -4.58 -12.66 -6.46
C CYS A 195 -4.91 -12.12 -7.86
N PHE A 196 -4.05 -12.35 -8.86
CA PHE A 196 -4.20 -11.77 -10.18
C PHE A 196 -5.00 -12.69 -11.11
N HIS A 197 -5.95 -12.10 -11.81
CA HIS A 197 -6.67 -12.72 -12.92
C HIS A 197 -5.85 -12.54 -14.20
N TYR A 198 -5.13 -13.59 -14.59
CA TYR A 198 -4.29 -13.62 -15.80
C TYR A 198 -5.06 -13.93 -17.08
N THR A 199 -6.01 -14.86 -16.99
CA THR A 199 -6.93 -15.16 -18.07
C THR A 199 -8.19 -14.32 -17.91
N PRO A 200 -8.46 -13.36 -18.79
CA PRO A 200 -9.67 -12.54 -18.69
C PRO A 200 -10.92 -13.34 -19.06
N PHE A 201 -12.07 -12.88 -18.62
CA PHE A 201 -13.36 -13.54 -18.89
C PHE A 201 -14.49 -12.55 -19.04
N LYS A 202 -15.61 -13.02 -19.61
CA LYS A 202 -16.88 -12.31 -19.62
C LYS A 202 -17.76 -12.88 -18.51
N GLN A 203 -18.26 -12.04 -17.60
CA GLN A 203 -19.13 -12.49 -16.50
C GLN A 203 -20.60 -12.27 -16.86
N PHE A 204 -21.43 -13.28 -16.65
CA PHE A 204 -22.85 -13.23 -16.96
C PHE A 204 -23.70 -13.66 -15.76
N TRP A 205 -24.92 -13.13 -15.71
CA TRP A 205 -25.92 -13.48 -14.72
C TRP A 205 -27.17 -14.03 -15.40
N LYS A 206 -27.64 -15.18 -14.94
CA LYS A 206 -28.88 -15.85 -15.36
C LYS A 206 -29.85 -15.87 -14.17
N PRO A 207 -30.78 -14.90 -14.07
CA PRO A 207 -31.69 -14.78 -12.93
C PRO A 207 -32.66 -15.96 -12.79
N GLY A 208 -33.13 -16.49 -13.93
CA GLY A 208 -34.06 -17.61 -13.99
C GLY A 208 -33.92 -18.38 -15.30
N LEU A 209 -34.51 -19.57 -15.40
CA LEU A 209 -34.39 -20.44 -16.57
C LEU A 209 -34.89 -19.76 -17.85
N ASP A 210 -36.03 -19.05 -17.75
CA ASP A 210 -36.71 -18.40 -18.87
C ASP A 210 -36.34 -16.92 -19.06
N GLU A 211 -35.54 -16.35 -18.14
CA GLU A 211 -35.13 -14.94 -18.20
C GLU A 211 -33.86 -14.77 -19.02
N PRO A 212 -33.68 -13.67 -19.76
CA PRO A 212 -32.48 -13.47 -20.57
C PRO A 212 -31.22 -13.38 -19.72
N THR A 213 -30.13 -13.96 -20.22
CA THR A 213 -28.80 -13.79 -19.64
C THR A 213 -28.36 -12.34 -19.76
N GLN A 214 -27.82 -11.77 -18.68
CA GLN A 214 -27.37 -10.38 -18.62
C GLN A 214 -25.86 -10.30 -18.44
N ARG A 215 -25.21 -9.35 -19.12
CA ARG A 215 -23.78 -9.09 -18.96
C ARG A 215 -23.52 -8.31 -17.67
N VAL A 216 -22.61 -8.83 -16.84
CA VAL A 216 -22.10 -8.13 -15.66
C VAL A 216 -20.84 -7.37 -16.05
N TYR A 217 -20.79 -6.09 -15.66
CA TYR A 217 -19.63 -5.22 -15.81
C TYR A 217 -19.17 -4.80 -14.41
N ASP A 218 -17.94 -5.15 -14.05
CA ASP A 218 -17.42 -4.85 -12.71
C ASP A 218 -15.91 -4.58 -12.74
N GLU A 219 -15.15 -5.56 -13.20
CA GLU A 219 -13.69 -5.58 -13.06
C GLU A 219 -13.00 -5.43 -14.42
N ILE A 220 -11.81 -4.83 -14.45
CA ILE A 220 -11.09 -4.62 -15.71
C ILE A 220 -10.73 -5.94 -16.37
N TYR A 221 -10.22 -6.92 -15.60
CA TYR A 221 -9.96 -8.28 -16.11
C TYR A 221 -11.22 -9.01 -16.61
N SER A 222 -12.41 -8.53 -16.27
CA SER A 222 -13.69 -9.04 -16.79
C SER A 222 -14.24 -8.26 -18.00
N SER A 223 -13.51 -7.26 -18.48
CA SER A 223 -13.93 -6.36 -19.56
C SER A 223 -13.73 -6.98 -20.94
N GLU A 224 -14.51 -6.53 -21.91
CA GLU A 224 -14.35 -6.95 -23.31
C GLU A 224 -12.99 -6.57 -23.88
N VAL A 225 -12.52 -5.36 -23.58
CA VAL A 225 -11.20 -4.87 -24.03
C VAL A 225 -10.07 -5.76 -23.52
N MET A 226 -10.14 -6.27 -22.29
CA MET A 226 -9.13 -7.21 -21.78
C MET A 226 -9.18 -8.57 -22.49
N VAL A 227 -10.38 -9.07 -22.80
CA VAL A 227 -10.54 -10.32 -23.57
C VAL A 227 -9.99 -10.17 -24.99
N GLU A 228 -10.26 -9.04 -25.65
CA GLU A 228 -9.74 -8.72 -26.97
C GLU A 228 -8.21 -8.60 -26.95
N ALA A 229 -7.64 -7.84 -25.99
CA ALA A 229 -6.21 -7.68 -25.85
C ALA A 229 -5.51 -9.02 -25.59
N HIS A 230 -6.07 -9.87 -24.73
CA HIS A 230 -5.56 -11.22 -24.48
C HIS A 230 -5.62 -12.09 -25.74
N THR A 231 -6.73 -12.07 -26.47
CA THR A 231 -6.88 -12.85 -27.71
C THR A 231 -5.89 -12.38 -28.78
N ALA A 232 -5.71 -11.06 -28.93
CA ALA A 232 -4.74 -10.48 -29.84
C ALA A 232 -3.30 -10.90 -29.47
N LEU A 233 -2.96 -10.92 -28.19
CA LEU A 233 -1.66 -11.42 -27.70
C LEU A 233 -1.49 -12.92 -28.00
N GLN A 234 -2.52 -13.73 -27.77
CA GLN A 234 -2.41 -15.17 -28.03
C GLN A 234 -2.24 -15.50 -29.51
N ASN A 235 -2.83 -14.71 -30.41
CA ASN A 235 -2.71 -14.88 -31.85
C ASN A 235 -1.36 -14.44 -32.43
N GLN A 236 -0.52 -13.74 -31.66
CA GLN A 236 0.84 -13.40 -32.08
C GLN A 236 1.76 -14.63 -32.02
N PRO A 237 2.85 -14.67 -32.81
CA PRO A 237 3.87 -15.71 -32.66
C PRO A 237 4.45 -15.69 -31.23
N PRO A 238 4.67 -16.86 -30.60
CA PRO A 238 5.36 -16.92 -29.31
C PRO A 238 6.78 -16.37 -29.40
N GLU A 239 7.26 -15.86 -28.27
CA GLU A 239 8.65 -15.40 -28.15
C GLU A 239 9.63 -16.57 -28.36
N PRO A 240 10.66 -16.43 -29.22
CA PRO A 240 11.60 -17.49 -29.51
C PRO A 240 12.28 -18.05 -28.25
N GLY A 241 12.13 -19.35 -28.01
CA GLY A 241 12.73 -20.02 -26.85
C GLY A 241 12.01 -19.79 -25.52
N CYS A 242 10.88 -19.07 -25.50
CA CYS A 242 10.06 -18.89 -24.31
C CYS A 242 8.86 -19.84 -24.32
N THR A 243 8.67 -20.56 -23.21
CA THR A 243 7.55 -21.50 -23.00
C THR A 243 6.58 -21.02 -21.92
N LEU A 244 6.80 -19.82 -21.38
CA LEU A 244 5.97 -19.22 -20.34
C LEU A 244 4.64 -18.73 -20.92
N GLU A 245 3.62 -18.69 -20.07
CA GLU A 245 2.34 -18.10 -20.42
C GLU A 245 2.50 -16.61 -20.77
N ARG A 246 1.87 -16.19 -21.86
CA ARG A 246 1.81 -14.79 -22.26
C ARG A 246 0.53 -14.19 -21.70
N VAL A 247 0.66 -13.17 -20.87
CA VAL A 247 -0.46 -12.57 -20.16
C VAL A 247 -0.52 -11.06 -20.42
N VAL A 248 -1.72 -10.49 -20.26
CA VAL A 248 -1.94 -9.04 -20.34
C VAL A 248 -2.10 -8.51 -18.93
N LEU A 249 -1.28 -7.52 -18.58
CA LEU A 249 -1.42 -6.77 -17.34
C LEU A 249 -2.08 -5.43 -17.61
N SER A 250 -3.19 -5.19 -16.90
CA SER A 250 -3.86 -3.91 -16.86
C SER A 250 -3.23 -3.03 -15.80
N LEU A 251 -2.91 -1.80 -16.18
CA LEU A 251 -2.37 -0.77 -15.29
C LEU A 251 -3.37 0.38 -15.21
N MET A 252 -3.71 0.77 -13.99
CA MET A 252 -4.60 1.88 -13.68
C MET A 252 -3.75 3.02 -13.14
N PHE A 253 -3.78 4.19 -13.76
CA PHE A 253 -3.03 5.37 -13.29
C PHE A 253 -3.99 6.46 -12.82
N TRP A 254 -3.64 7.13 -11.73
CA TRP A 254 -4.33 8.33 -11.27
C TRP A 254 -3.34 9.31 -10.65
N SER A 255 -3.73 10.58 -10.63
CA SER A 255 -3.01 11.64 -9.93
C SER A 255 -4.03 12.54 -9.26
N ASP A 256 -3.78 12.86 -8.00
CA ASP A 256 -4.54 13.84 -7.24
C ASP A 256 -3.60 14.83 -6.56
N SER A 257 -4.14 15.98 -6.15
CA SER A 257 -3.39 16.95 -5.38
C SER A 257 -3.36 16.50 -3.93
N THR A 258 -2.15 16.29 -3.39
CA THR A 258 -1.93 15.93 -1.99
C THR A 258 -1.35 17.13 -1.25
N HIS A 259 -2.03 17.56 -0.19
CA HIS A 259 -1.53 18.62 0.70
C HIS A 259 -0.57 18.02 1.73
N LEU A 260 0.70 18.40 1.70
CA LEU A 260 1.75 17.72 2.48
C LEU A 260 1.76 18.08 3.96
N ALA A 261 1.16 19.20 4.36
CA ALA A 261 1.10 19.63 5.75
C ALA A 261 -0.13 20.51 6.00
N SER A 262 -0.77 20.37 7.17
CA SER A 262 -1.92 21.21 7.58
C SER A 262 -1.60 22.71 7.65
N PHE A 263 -0.31 23.06 7.73
CA PHE A 263 0.19 24.43 7.67
C PHE A 263 1.34 24.49 6.66
N GLY A 264 1.11 25.21 5.56
CA GLY A 264 2.05 25.35 4.45
C GLY A 264 1.34 25.34 3.09
N ASP A 265 2.02 25.83 2.06
CA ASP A 265 1.60 25.84 0.66
C ASP A 265 2.19 24.68 -0.15
N ALA A 266 3.03 23.85 0.48
CA ALA A 266 3.64 22.69 -0.13
C ALA A 266 2.58 21.66 -0.58
N SER A 267 2.49 21.47 -1.89
CA SER A 267 1.59 20.52 -2.54
C SER A 267 2.42 19.50 -3.32
N LEU A 268 1.97 18.25 -3.32
CA LEU A 268 2.54 17.16 -4.11
C LEU A 268 1.48 16.64 -5.07
N TRP A 269 1.91 16.27 -6.28
CA TRP A 269 1.08 15.55 -7.24
C TRP A 269 1.67 14.15 -7.44
N PRO A 270 1.37 13.20 -6.54
CA PRO A 270 1.74 11.82 -6.76
C PRO A 270 1.04 11.28 -8.01
N LEU A 271 1.76 10.44 -8.75
CA LEU A 271 1.19 9.52 -9.72
C LEU A 271 1.15 8.15 -9.06
N TYR A 272 -0.03 7.59 -8.94
CA TYR A 272 -0.23 6.27 -8.39
C TYR A 272 -0.56 5.28 -9.50
N MET A 273 -0.33 4.01 -9.19
CA MET A 273 -0.62 2.91 -10.11
C MET A 273 -1.16 1.70 -9.34
N PHE A 274 -2.24 1.10 -9.85
CA PHE A 274 -2.73 -0.22 -9.42
C PHE A 274 -2.82 -1.17 -10.61
N PHE A 275 -2.83 -2.45 -10.30
CA PHE A 275 -3.06 -3.50 -11.28
C PHE A 275 -4.55 -3.78 -11.42
N GLY A 276 -5.06 -3.62 -12.64
CA GLY A 276 -6.44 -3.96 -12.98
C GLY A 276 -6.71 -5.46 -13.07
N ASN A 277 -5.70 -6.30 -12.86
CA ASN A 277 -5.81 -7.77 -12.76
C ASN A 277 -6.18 -8.24 -11.34
N GLN A 278 -6.09 -7.36 -10.35
CA GLN A 278 -6.48 -7.66 -8.98
C GLN A 278 -7.91 -7.16 -8.73
N SER A 279 -8.68 -7.89 -7.94
CA SER A 279 -10.05 -7.49 -7.60
C SER A 279 -10.10 -6.14 -6.88
N LYS A 280 -11.16 -5.37 -7.12
CA LYS A 280 -11.45 -4.13 -6.40
C LYS A 280 -11.53 -4.35 -4.90
N TRP A 281 -12.02 -5.52 -4.48
CA TRP A 281 -12.10 -5.90 -3.08
C TRP A 281 -10.71 -5.90 -2.43
N LEU A 282 -9.76 -6.62 -3.02
CA LEU A 282 -8.41 -6.74 -2.47
C LEU A 282 -7.62 -5.43 -2.61
N ARG A 283 -7.71 -4.74 -3.74
CA ARG A 283 -6.91 -3.52 -3.99
C ARG A 283 -7.41 -2.29 -3.21
N VAL A 284 -8.67 -2.26 -2.79
CA VAL A 284 -9.28 -1.12 -2.06
C VAL A 284 -9.53 -1.45 -0.58
N LYS A 285 -9.26 -2.69 -0.15
CA LYS A 285 -9.38 -3.06 1.26
C LYS A 285 -8.47 -2.15 2.10
N PRO A 286 -9.00 -1.42 3.09
CA PRO A 286 -8.16 -0.77 4.08
C PRO A 286 -7.37 -1.87 4.78
N THR A 287 -6.07 -1.90 4.51
CA THR A 287 -5.16 -2.71 5.32
C THR A 287 -5.11 -2.11 6.69
#